data_AF-A0A133UA46-F1
#
_entry.id   AF-A0A133UA46-F1
#
_cell.length_a   1.000
_cell.length_b   1.000
_cell.length_c   1.000
_cell.angle_alpha   90.00
_cell.angle_beta   90.00
_cell.angle_gamma   90.00
#
_symmetry.space_group_name_H-M   'P 1'
#
loop_
_entity.id
_entity.type
_entity.pdbx_description
1 polymer ?
#
loop_
_entity_poly.entity_id
_entity_poly.type
_entity_poly.pdbx_seq_one_letter_code
_entity_poly.pdbx_strand_id
1 'polypeptide(L)'
;KIPICHISIYFTPPLAHPKRTRIITDEKIKTDAKASEALAQLTRTGWLPEAWVPPKEVRMLQEKLRRRAYLVWKRTGFKNKIKADLAKQGIRRDFSYSEDDKKWLRGLEIDSINDYLFIIEALNDPIDRLKREIKREARKDEDKACDDYPWNRVYLGFDHYYRNW
;
A
#
# COMPACT_ATOMS: atom_id res chain seq x y z
N LYS A 1 3.06 -22.05 53.28
CA LYS A 1 3.29 -20.78 52.53
C LYS A 1 4.20 -21.11 51.35
N ILE A 2 3.63 -21.31 50.16
CA ILE A 2 4.39 -21.55 48.93
C ILE A 2 4.63 -20.16 48.31
N PRO A 3 5.87 -19.77 47.97
CA PRO A 3 6.16 -18.42 47.53
C PRO A 3 5.61 -18.21 46.11
N ILE A 4 4.88 -17.10 45.94
CA ILE A 4 4.38 -16.63 44.65
C ILE A 4 5.57 -16.03 43.91
N CYS A 5 6.24 -16.84 43.09
CA CYS A 5 7.25 -16.34 42.17
C CYS A 5 6.57 -15.47 41.12
N HIS A 6 7.00 -14.22 41.00
CA HIS A 6 6.68 -13.32 39.90
C HIS A 6 7.02 -13.99 38.56
N ILE A 7 6.05 -14.61 37.92
CA ILE A 7 6.19 -15.01 36.51
C ILE A 7 5.79 -13.79 35.68
N SER A 8 6.78 -12.94 35.38
CA SER A 8 6.66 -11.99 34.27
C SER A 8 6.77 -12.79 32.97
N ILE A 9 5.67 -13.40 32.53
CA ILE A 9 5.60 -14.00 31.18
C ILE A 9 5.46 -12.83 30.21
N TYR A 10 6.56 -12.41 29.59
CA TYR A 10 6.48 -11.67 28.33
C TYR A 10 5.93 -12.62 27.25
N PHE A 11 4.62 -12.84 27.25
CA PHE A 11 3.95 -13.63 26.23
C PHE A 11 3.90 -12.78 24.96
N THR A 12 4.66 -13.18 23.95
CA THR A 12 4.57 -12.57 22.61
C THR A 12 3.52 -13.36 21.85
N PRO A 13 2.29 -12.86 21.67
CA PRO A 13 1.24 -13.64 21.03
C PRO A 13 1.60 -13.90 19.55
N PRO A 14 1.48 -15.14 19.06
CA PRO A 14 1.67 -15.43 17.65
C PRO A 14 0.60 -14.71 16.81
N LEU A 15 1.01 -14.08 15.71
CA LEU A 15 0.08 -13.40 14.81
C LEU A 15 -0.57 -14.43 13.89
N ALA A 16 -1.89 -14.56 13.93
CA ALA A 16 -2.62 -15.49 13.08
C ALA A 16 -2.90 -14.90 11.68
N HIS A 17 -2.82 -15.71 10.63
CA HIS A 17 -3.14 -15.31 9.26
C HIS A 17 -4.66 -15.20 9.07
N PRO A 18 -5.25 -13.99 8.95
CA PRO A 18 -6.69 -13.78 9.08
C PRO A 18 -7.54 -14.57 8.07
N LYS A 19 -7.09 -14.72 6.80
CA LYS A 19 -7.85 -15.51 5.81
C LYS A 19 -7.82 -17.01 6.09
N ARG A 20 -6.65 -17.58 6.40
CA ARG A 20 -6.50 -19.00 6.73
C ARG A 20 -7.21 -19.32 8.04
N THR A 21 -7.10 -18.44 9.03
CA THR A 21 -7.84 -18.54 10.28
C THR A 21 -9.34 -18.53 10.04
N ARG A 22 -9.88 -17.59 9.24
CA ARG A 22 -11.32 -17.58 8.88
C ARG A 22 -11.79 -18.89 8.27
N ILE A 23 -11.04 -19.48 7.34
CA ILE A 23 -11.41 -20.77 6.72
C ILE A 23 -11.57 -21.87 7.80
N ILE A 24 -10.80 -21.80 8.88
CA ILE A 24 -10.81 -22.78 9.97
C ILE A 24 -11.84 -22.42 11.05
N THR A 25 -12.08 -21.13 11.29
CA THR A 25 -12.93 -20.61 12.38
C THR A 25 -14.27 -20.05 11.92
N ASP A 26 -14.66 -20.21 10.65
CA ASP A 26 -15.89 -19.62 10.11
C ASP A 26 -17.12 -20.34 10.70
N GLU A 27 -17.57 -19.84 11.86
CA GLU A 27 -18.88 -20.13 12.44
C GLU A 27 -19.95 -19.17 11.90
N LYS A 28 -21.19 -19.64 11.79
CA LYS A 28 -22.35 -18.83 11.35
C LYS A 28 -22.61 -17.60 12.25
N ILE A 29 -22.13 -17.63 13.50
CA ILE A 29 -22.35 -16.58 14.51
C ILE A 29 -20.99 -15.95 14.84
N LYS A 30 -20.81 -14.70 14.42
CA LYS A 30 -19.56 -13.94 14.60
C LYS A 30 -19.65 -13.06 15.85
N THR A 31 -19.37 -13.63 17.02
CA THR A 31 -19.20 -12.88 18.27
C THR A 31 -17.75 -12.90 18.73
N ASP A 32 -17.30 -11.81 19.37
CA ASP A 32 -15.92 -11.63 19.84
C ASP A 32 -15.48 -12.72 20.84
N ALA A 33 -16.41 -13.18 21.68
CA ALA A 33 -16.19 -14.29 22.62
C ALA A 33 -15.90 -15.62 21.91
N LYS A 34 -16.71 -15.98 20.91
CA LYS A 34 -16.54 -17.21 20.13
C LYS A 34 -15.28 -17.18 19.27
N ALA A 35 -14.97 -16.02 18.69
CA ALA A 35 -13.74 -15.82 17.94
C ALA A 35 -12.50 -16.01 18.83
N SER A 36 -12.53 -15.46 20.05
CA SER A 36 -11.45 -15.61 21.03
C SER A 36 -11.29 -17.05 21.49
N GLU A 37 -12.39 -17.76 21.73
CA GLU A 37 -12.37 -19.19 22.10
C GLU A 37 -11.79 -20.06 20.98
N ALA A 38 -12.24 -19.86 19.73
CA ALA A 38 -11.71 -20.58 18.58
C ALA A 38 -10.20 -20.33 18.39
N LEU A 39 -9.74 -19.07 18.54
CA LEU A 39 -8.32 -18.73 18.51
C LEU A 39 -7.53 -19.40 19.64
N ALA A 40 -8.08 -19.43 20.86
CA ALA A 40 -7.44 -20.08 22.00
C ALA A 40 -7.32 -21.60 21.77
N GLN A 41 -8.35 -22.24 21.20
CA GLN A 41 -8.31 -23.66 20.84
C GLN A 41 -7.29 -23.95 19.73
N LEU A 42 -7.22 -23.12 18.68
CA LEU A 42 -6.21 -23.25 17.62
C LEU A 42 -4.79 -23.06 18.15
N THR A 43 -4.59 -22.11 19.06
CA THR A 43 -3.29 -21.88 19.70
C THR A 43 -2.92 -23.06 20.59
N ARG A 44 -3.85 -23.58 21.40
CA ARG A 44 -3.63 -24.73 22.28
C ARG A 44 -3.30 -26.00 21.51
N THR A 45 -3.92 -26.20 20.36
CA THR A 45 -3.70 -27.39 19.52
C THR A 45 -2.44 -27.28 18.66
N GLY A 46 -1.86 -26.08 18.51
CA GLY A 46 -0.73 -25.84 17.60
C GLY A 46 -1.14 -25.75 16.13
N TRP A 47 -2.43 -25.57 15.84
CA TRP A 47 -2.99 -25.47 14.48
C TRP A 47 -3.17 -24.03 14.01
N LEU A 48 -2.66 -23.06 14.77
CA LEU A 48 -2.79 -21.65 14.40
C LEU A 48 -1.99 -21.37 13.13
N PRO A 49 -2.62 -20.94 12.02
CA PRO A 49 -1.87 -20.58 10.83
C PRO A 49 -1.15 -19.27 11.10
N GLU A 50 0.16 -19.32 11.31
CA GLU A 50 0.96 -18.14 11.60
C GLU A 50 1.05 -17.21 10.39
N ALA A 51 0.90 -15.91 10.65
CA ALA A 51 1.15 -14.85 9.70
C ALA A 51 2.62 -14.49 9.72
N TRP A 52 3.25 -14.51 8.55
CA TRP A 52 4.61 -14.02 8.40
C TRP A 52 4.66 -12.51 8.70
N VAL A 53 5.46 -12.12 9.69
CA VAL A 53 5.73 -10.72 10.02
C VAL A 53 7.08 -10.34 9.39
N PRO A 54 7.11 -9.41 8.42
CA PRO A 54 8.36 -9.03 7.79
C PRO A 54 9.32 -8.38 8.81
N PRO A 55 10.64 -8.63 8.68
CA PRO A 55 11.67 -7.88 9.41
C PRO A 55 11.48 -6.37 9.24
N LYS A 56 11.97 -5.59 10.21
CA LYS A 56 11.80 -4.12 10.23
C LYS A 56 12.24 -3.46 8.92
N GLU A 57 13.39 -3.88 8.39
CA GLU A 57 13.96 -3.36 7.14
C GLU A 57 13.00 -3.57 5.96
N VAL A 58 12.47 -4.78 5.84
CA VAL A 58 11.52 -5.18 4.80
C VAL A 58 10.19 -4.41 4.95
N ARG A 59 9.70 -4.19 6.17
CA ARG A 59 8.52 -3.34 6.43
C ARG A 59 8.73 -1.89 6.02
N MET A 60 9.91 -1.32 6.28
CA MET A 60 10.24 0.05 5.92
C MET A 60 10.28 0.25 4.40
N LEU A 61 10.86 -0.69 3.66
CA LEU A 61 10.89 -0.66 2.20
C LEU A 61 9.47 -0.71 1.61
N GLN A 62 8.61 -1.58 2.14
CA GLN A 62 7.20 -1.68 1.70
C GLN A 62 6.41 -0.40 1.97
N GLU A 63 6.65 0.25 3.10
CA GLU A 63 6.00 1.52 3.41
C GLU A 63 6.37 2.60 2.37
N LYS A 64 7.64 2.68 1.97
CA LYS A 64 8.08 3.60 0.90
C LYS A 64 7.41 3.29 -0.43
N LEU A 65 7.30 2.01 -0.77
CA LEU A 65 6.66 1.56 -2.00
C LEU A 65 5.15 1.85 -2.01
N ARG A 66 4.45 1.55 -0.91
CA ARG A 66 3.02 1.90 -0.73
C ARG A 66 2.81 3.41 -0.83
N ARG A 67 3.67 4.19 -0.18
CA ARG A 67 3.63 5.66 -0.26
C ARG A 67 3.83 6.16 -1.69
N ARG A 68 4.80 5.61 -2.44
CA ARG A 68 5.02 5.97 -3.85
C ARG A 68 3.79 5.66 -4.69
N ALA A 69 3.23 4.45 -4.56
CA ALA A 69 2.04 4.04 -5.30
C ALA A 69 0.85 4.99 -5.02
N TYR A 70 0.64 5.34 -3.75
CA TYR A 70 -0.40 6.29 -3.36
C TYR A 70 -0.23 7.67 -4.01
N LEU A 71 1.00 8.22 -4.02
CA LEU A 71 1.26 9.52 -4.63
C LEU A 71 1.08 9.48 -6.15
N VAL A 72 1.52 8.40 -6.81
CA VAL A 72 1.30 8.20 -8.25
C VAL A 72 -0.20 8.13 -8.55
N TRP A 73 -0.97 7.40 -7.74
CA TRP A 73 -2.42 7.33 -7.87
C TRP A 73 -3.08 8.70 -7.72
N LYS A 74 -2.70 9.48 -6.70
CA LYS A 74 -3.21 10.85 -6.53
C LYS A 74 -2.91 11.72 -7.74
N ARG A 75 -1.69 11.65 -8.27
CA ARG A 75 -1.29 12.38 -9.49
C ARG A 75 -2.17 11.98 -10.67
N THR A 76 -2.41 10.68 -10.90
CA THR A 76 -3.30 10.21 -11.96
C THR A 76 -4.75 10.66 -11.75
N GLY A 77 -5.24 10.65 -10.51
CA GLY A 77 -6.55 11.18 -10.17
C GLY A 77 -6.74 12.64 -10.57
N PHE A 78 -5.75 13.51 -10.29
CA PHE A 78 -5.79 14.92 -10.73
C PHE A 78 -5.70 15.06 -12.25
N LYS A 79 -4.92 14.21 -12.94
CA LYS A 79 -4.90 14.18 -14.41
C LYS A 79 -6.29 13.88 -14.99
N ASN A 80 -6.99 12.92 -14.41
CA ASN A 80 -8.36 12.59 -14.82
C ASN A 80 -9.35 13.72 -14.54
N LYS A 81 -9.16 14.49 -13.45
CA LYS A 81 -9.97 15.69 -13.18
C LYS A 81 -9.79 16.76 -14.26
N ILE A 82 -8.55 17.02 -14.70
CA ILE A 82 -8.28 17.94 -15.82
C ILE A 82 -9.01 17.47 -17.09
N LYS A 83 -8.92 16.17 -17.42
CA LYS A 83 -9.64 15.61 -18.58
C LYS A 83 -11.16 15.78 -18.47
N ALA A 84 -11.72 15.57 -17.28
CA ALA A 84 -13.14 15.75 -17.02
C ALA A 84 -13.56 17.22 -17.19
N ASP A 85 -12.76 18.16 -16.72
CA ASP A 85 -13.06 19.60 -16.87
C ASP A 85 -12.95 20.05 -18.33
N LEU A 86 -11.96 19.57 -19.09
CA LEU A 86 -11.89 19.80 -20.53
C LEU A 86 -13.11 19.23 -21.27
N ALA A 87 -13.57 18.04 -20.89
CA ALA A 87 -14.75 17.41 -21.47
C ALA A 87 -16.03 18.23 -21.21
N LYS A 88 -16.18 18.85 -20.04
CA LYS A 88 -17.30 19.76 -19.73
C LYS A 88 -17.31 20.98 -20.65
N GLN A 89 -16.14 21.46 -21.07
CA GLN A 89 -15.98 22.57 -22.00
C GLN A 89 -16.07 22.13 -23.48
N GLY A 90 -16.32 20.84 -23.76
CA GLY A 90 -16.38 20.30 -25.12
C GLY A 90 -15.01 20.17 -25.81
N ILE A 91 -13.91 20.36 -25.08
CA ILE A 91 -12.56 20.30 -25.63
C ILE A 91 -12.09 18.83 -25.71
N ARG A 92 -11.95 18.31 -26.92
CA ARG A 92 -11.44 16.96 -27.19
C ARG A 92 -10.08 17.04 -27.88
N ARG A 93 -9.04 17.18 -27.06
CA ARG A 93 -7.64 17.19 -27.49
C ARG A 93 -6.88 16.15 -26.67
N ASP A 94 -6.06 15.35 -27.35
CA ASP A 94 -5.09 14.47 -26.67
C ASP A 94 -3.84 15.27 -26.29
N PHE A 95 -3.32 15.01 -25.10
CA PHE A 95 -2.12 15.67 -24.56
C PHE A 95 -1.37 14.74 -23.61
N SER A 96 -0.05 14.94 -23.51
CA SER A 96 0.84 14.07 -22.73
C SER A 96 1.44 14.76 -21.51
N TYR A 97 0.94 15.96 -21.14
CA TYR A 97 1.51 16.81 -20.09
C TYR A 97 2.98 17.18 -20.37
N SER A 98 3.33 17.33 -21.66
CA SER A 98 4.57 17.98 -22.08
C SER A 98 4.60 19.44 -21.63
N GLU A 99 5.76 20.09 -21.64
CA GLU A 99 5.84 21.51 -21.27
C GLU A 99 4.93 22.40 -22.14
N ASP A 100 4.78 22.06 -23.42
CA ASP A 100 3.87 22.78 -24.32
C ASP A 100 2.40 22.52 -23.98
N ASP A 101 2.03 21.28 -23.63
CA ASP A 101 0.67 20.98 -23.18
C ASP A 101 0.32 21.67 -21.87
N LYS A 102 1.29 21.79 -20.94
CA LYS A 102 1.08 22.52 -19.69
C LYS A 102 0.87 24.00 -19.94
N LYS A 103 1.64 24.61 -20.84
CA LYS A 103 1.43 26.01 -21.25
C LYS A 103 0.05 26.21 -21.86
N TRP A 104 -0.36 25.30 -22.75
CA TRP A 104 -1.69 25.32 -23.34
C TRP A 104 -2.79 25.20 -22.28
N LEU A 105 -2.67 24.25 -21.34
CA LEU A 105 -3.64 24.08 -20.24
C LEU A 105 -3.75 25.34 -19.38
N ARG A 106 -2.62 25.99 -19.06
CA ARG A 106 -2.62 27.26 -18.30
C ARG A 106 -3.25 28.41 -19.09
N GLY A 107 -3.06 28.42 -20.41
CA GLY A 107 -3.65 29.42 -21.31
C GLY A 107 -5.16 29.31 -21.49
N LEU A 108 -5.81 28.26 -20.99
CA LEU A 108 -7.27 28.17 -20.95
C LEU A 108 -7.89 29.03 -19.85
N GLU A 109 -7.09 29.54 -18.90
CA GLU A 109 -7.53 30.39 -17.79
C GLU A 109 -8.65 29.75 -16.94
N ILE A 110 -8.66 28.41 -16.84
CA ILE A 110 -9.60 27.66 -16.00
C ILE A 110 -8.93 27.37 -14.65
N ASP A 111 -9.45 27.99 -13.59
CA ASP A 111 -8.91 27.88 -12.22
C ASP A 111 -8.71 26.43 -11.77
N SER A 112 -9.72 25.57 -11.96
CA SER A 112 -9.63 24.17 -11.54
C SER A 112 -8.48 23.41 -12.24
N ILE A 113 -8.25 23.69 -13.52
CA ILE A 113 -7.15 23.07 -14.28
C ILE A 113 -5.81 23.57 -13.75
N ASN A 114 -5.69 24.86 -13.47
CA ASN A 114 -4.49 25.47 -12.91
C ASN A 114 -4.15 24.89 -11.52
N ASP A 115 -5.14 24.77 -10.64
CA ASP A 115 -4.99 24.16 -9.32
C ASP A 115 -4.53 22.69 -9.41
N TYR A 116 -5.19 21.90 -10.26
CA TYR A 116 -4.80 20.50 -10.45
C TYR A 116 -3.42 20.35 -11.06
N LEU A 117 -3.05 21.23 -11.99
CA LEU A 117 -1.72 21.22 -12.59
C LEU A 117 -0.63 21.55 -11.56
N PHE A 118 -0.87 22.53 -10.69
CA PHE A 118 0.01 22.86 -9.58
C PHE A 118 0.22 21.66 -8.65
N ILE A 119 -0.85 20.97 -8.26
CA ILE A 119 -0.76 19.77 -7.40
C ILE A 119 0.02 18.65 -8.10
N ILE A 120 -0.22 18.42 -9.40
CA ILE A 120 0.50 17.41 -10.18
C ILE A 120 2.02 17.70 -10.17
N GLU A 121 2.40 18.97 -10.36
CA GLU A 121 3.80 19.39 -10.33
C GLU A 121 4.42 19.19 -8.95
N ALA A 122 3.74 19.61 -7.89
CA ALA A 122 4.18 19.41 -6.50
C ALA A 122 4.34 17.93 -6.12
N LEU A 123 3.59 17.03 -6.77
CA LEU A 123 3.69 15.58 -6.55
C LEU A 123 4.90 14.93 -7.24
N ASN A 124 5.53 15.57 -8.23
CA ASN A 124 6.64 14.96 -8.96
C ASN A 124 7.88 14.76 -8.07
N ASP A 125 8.28 15.77 -7.30
CA ASP A 125 9.42 15.73 -6.40
C ASP A 125 9.35 14.59 -5.36
N PRO A 126 8.27 14.44 -4.57
CA PRO A 126 8.19 13.36 -3.60
C PRO A 126 8.12 11.97 -4.26
N ILE A 127 7.52 11.85 -5.45
CA ILE A 127 7.50 10.59 -6.22
C ILE A 127 8.91 10.22 -6.66
N ASP A 128 9.66 11.16 -7.21
CA ASP A 128 11.02 10.93 -7.70
C ASP A 128 12.01 10.70 -6.57
N ARG A 129 11.85 11.39 -5.44
CA ARG A 129 12.61 11.11 -4.22
C ARG A 129 12.40 9.66 -3.77
N LEU A 130 11.15 9.21 -3.65
CA LEU A 130 10.84 7.83 -3.27
C LEU A 130 11.35 6.82 -4.31
N LYS A 131 11.24 7.11 -5.61
CA LYS A 131 11.80 6.28 -6.68
C LYS A 131 13.31 6.09 -6.50
N ARG A 132 14.05 7.17 -6.20
CA ARG A 132 15.50 7.10 -5.95
C ARG A 132 15.83 6.33 -4.67
N GLU A 133 15.07 6.52 -3.60
CA GLU A 133 15.25 5.77 -2.34
C GLU A 133 15.03 4.27 -2.52
N ILE A 134 13.93 3.89 -3.16
CA ILE A 134 13.61 2.48 -3.46
C ILE A 134 14.70 1.85 -4.32
N LYS A 135 15.17 2.55 -5.37
CA LYS A 135 16.26 2.05 -6.23
C LYS A 135 17.58 1.87 -5.47
N ARG A 136 17.87 2.74 -4.50
CA ARG A 136 19.07 2.63 -3.64
C ARG A 136 18.97 1.45 -2.68
N GLU A 137 17.78 1.11 -2.21
CA GLU A 137 17.54 -0.03 -1.33
C GLU A 137 17.55 -1.36 -2.08
N ALA A 138 16.92 -1.41 -3.26
CA ALA A 138 16.92 -2.60 -4.11
C ALA A 138 18.34 -3.09 -4.47
N ARG A 139 19.27 -2.16 -4.76
CA ARG A 139 20.68 -2.49 -5.02
C ARG A 139 21.41 -3.12 -3.82
N LYS A 140 20.94 -2.89 -2.60
CA LYS A 140 21.53 -3.48 -1.38
C LYS A 140 20.94 -4.86 -1.07
N ASP A 141 19.75 -5.13 -1.59
CA ASP A 141 19.01 -6.38 -1.37
C ASP A 141 19.27 -7.41 -2.48
N GLU A 142 19.74 -7.01 -3.68
CA GLU A 142 20.25 -7.93 -4.72
C GLU A 142 21.38 -8.85 -4.19
N ASP A 143 22.14 -8.39 -3.19
CA ASP A 143 23.16 -9.19 -2.50
C ASP A 143 22.58 -10.19 -1.46
N LYS A 144 21.27 -10.17 -1.19
CA LYS A 144 20.60 -10.94 -0.13
C LYS A 144 19.42 -11.80 -0.62
N ALA A 145 19.28 -12.00 -1.94
CA ALA A 145 18.12 -12.67 -2.52
C ALA A 145 17.96 -14.12 -2.01
N CYS A 146 17.06 -14.31 -1.05
CA CYS A 146 16.39 -15.59 -0.79
C CYS A 146 15.11 -15.59 -1.63
N ASP A 147 14.99 -16.57 -2.54
CA ASP A 147 14.00 -16.64 -3.63
C ASP A 147 12.51 -16.77 -3.24
N ASP A 148 12.17 -16.66 -1.95
CA ASP A 148 10.83 -17.04 -1.46
C ASP A 148 9.95 -15.85 -1.03
N TYR A 149 10.20 -14.66 -1.58
CA TYR A 149 9.50 -13.44 -1.19
C TYR A 149 8.20 -13.21 -2.01
N PRO A 150 7.00 -13.38 -1.43
CA PRO A 150 5.70 -13.23 -2.12
C PRO A 150 5.34 -11.81 -2.60
N TRP A 151 6.30 -10.88 -2.60
CA TRP A 151 6.12 -9.46 -2.87
C TRP A 151 5.83 -9.14 -4.34
N ASN A 152 6.34 -9.93 -5.29
CA ASN A 152 6.11 -9.69 -6.72
C ASN A 152 4.62 -9.73 -7.11
N ARG A 153 3.81 -10.54 -6.42
CA ARG A 153 2.36 -10.66 -6.69
C ARG A 153 1.57 -9.46 -6.14
N VAL A 154 2.00 -8.90 -5.02
CA VAL A 154 1.42 -7.66 -4.46
C VAL A 154 1.87 -6.45 -5.28
N TYR A 155 3.14 -6.38 -5.70
CA TYR A 155 3.65 -5.32 -6.56
C TYR A 155 2.95 -5.30 -7.93
N LEU A 156 2.86 -6.44 -8.61
CA LEU A 156 2.19 -6.53 -9.91
C LEU A 156 0.68 -6.28 -9.78
N GLY A 157 0.04 -6.73 -8.70
CA GLY A 157 -1.37 -6.45 -8.43
C GLY A 157 -1.65 -4.97 -8.15
N PHE A 158 -0.78 -4.29 -7.40
CA PHE A 158 -0.93 -2.87 -7.06
C PHE A 158 -0.60 -1.95 -8.24
N ASP A 159 0.45 -2.23 -9.01
CA ASP A 159 0.79 -1.45 -10.20
C ASP A 159 -0.29 -1.62 -11.28
N HIS A 160 -0.87 -2.81 -11.42
CA HIS A 160 -2.00 -3.05 -12.32
C HIS A 160 -3.28 -2.32 -11.88
N TYR A 161 -3.58 -2.30 -10.58
CA TYR A 161 -4.76 -1.62 -10.03
C TYR A 161 -4.69 -0.09 -10.18
N TYR A 162 -3.49 0.49 -10.11
CA TYR A 162 -3.29 1.95 -10.21
C TYR A 162 -2.91 2.46 -11.61
N ARG A 163 -2.64 1.57 -12.57
CA ARG A 163 -2.36 1.91 -13.98
C ARG A 163 -3.63 1.94 -14.85
N ASN A 164 -4.69 1.28 -14.40
CA ASN A 164 -5.97 1.12 -15.11
C ASN A 164 -7.09 2.05 -14.61
N TRP A 165 -6.76 3.08 -13.81
CA TRP A 165 -7.67 4.14 -13.38
C TRP A 165 -7.06 5.51 -13.70
#